data_AF-A0A5N4DPU7-F1
#
_entry.id   AF-A0A5N4DPU7-F1
#
_cell.length_a   1.000
_cell.length_b   1.000
_cell.length_c   1.000
_cell.angle_alpha   90.00
_cell.angle_beta   90.00
_cell.angle_gamma   90.00
#
_symmetry.space_group_name_H-M   'P 1'
#
loop_
_entity.id
_entity.type
_entity.pdbx_description
1 polymer ?
#
loop_
_entity_poly.entity_id
_entity_poly.type
_entity_poly.pdbx_seq_one_letter_code
_entity_poly.pdbx_strand_id
1 'polypeptide(L)'
;MPSAGMLPWLQGIFCNVNNPCFQSPTPGESPGIVSNYNNSILARVYRDFQELLLDAPERQHLGQVWTELRTLSQLMNTLRMHPERIAGRGIRIRDILKDEETLTLFLVKNIGLSDSVVYLLVNSQVRPEQFAHGVPDLVLKDIACSEALLERFLIFPQRRGGQMARGALCSLSQGALQWMEDTLYANVDFFKLFHV
;
A
#
# COMPACT_ATOMS: atom_id res chain seq x y z
N MET A 1 -22.96 -13.48 -4.07
CA MET A 1 -22.89 -14.83 -3.45
C MET A 1 -21.47 -15.38 -3.58
N PRO A 2 -21.01 -16.28 -2.69
CA PRO A 2 -19.64 -16.81 -2.71
C PRO A 2 -19.27 -17.50 -4.04
N SER A 3 -20.28 -18.05 -4.72
CA SER A 3 -20.17 -18.70 -6.03
C SER A 3 -19.73 -17.78 -7.17
N ALA A 4 -19.86 -16.46 -7.03
CA ALA A 4 -19.37 -15.47 -8.00
C ALA A 4 -17.89 -15.08 -7.76
N GLY A 5 -17.21 -15.78 -6.84
CA GLY A 5 -15.84 -15.49 -6.40
C GLY A 5 -15.81 -14.99 -4.94
N MET A 6 -14.87 -15.52 -4.16
CA MET A 6 -14.72 -15.19 -2.73
C MET A 6 -14.42 -13.70 -2.49
N LEU A 7 -13.61 -13.08 -3.37
CA LEU A 7 -13.23 -11.67 -3.26
C LEU A 7 -14.41 -10.72 -3.58
N PRO A 8 -15.12 -10.85 -4.73
CA PRO A 8 -16.34 -10.06 -5.00
C PRO A 8 -17.45 -10.27 -3.96
N TRP A 9 -17.58 -11.50 -3.43
CA TRP A 9 -18.59 -11.79 -2.42
C TRP A 9 -18.32 -11.10 -1.08
N LEU A 10 -17.09 -11.18 -0.57
CA LEU A 10 -16.70 -10.49 0.66
C LEU A 10 -16.77 -8.97 0.50
N GLN A 11 -16.34 -8.44 -0.65
CA GLN A 11 -16.49 -7.01 -0.96
C GLN A 11 -17.95 -6.57 -0.96
N GLY A 12 -18.86 -7.38 -1.51
CA GLY A 12 -20.30 -7.11 -1.44
C GLY A 12 -20.83 -7.05 0.00
N ILE A 13 -20.29 -7.86 0.91
CA ILE A 13 -20.64 -7.81 2.33
C ILE A 13 -20.11 -6.52 2.98
N PHE A 14 -18.85 -6.16 2.75
CA PHE A 14 -18.24 -4.99 3.39
C PHE A 14 -18.72 -3.64 2.82
N CYS A 15 -18.92 -3.54 1.51
CA CYS A 15 -19.30 -2.30 0.85
C CYS A 15 -20.81 -1.99 0.94
N ASN A 16 -21.67 -3.02 1.04
CA ASN A 16 -23.12 -2.86 1.15
C ASN A 16 -23.66 -3.29 2.54
N VAL A 17 -22.82 -3.35 3.59
CA VAL A 17 -23.22 -3.86 4.91
C VAL A 17 -24.33 -3.03 5.56
N ASN A 18 -24.35 -1.73 5.28
CA ASN A 18 -25.37 -0.80 5.78
C ASN A 18 -26.58 -0.68 4.85
N ASN A 19 -26.53 -1.36 3.70
CA ASN A 19 -27.54 -1.38 2.64
C ASN A 19 -28.22 -0.01 2.40
N PRO A 20 -27.44 1.06 2.16
CA PRO A 20 -28.00 2.40 2.00
C PRO A 20 -28.90 2.44 0.76
N CYS A 21 -30.08 3.06 0.90
CA CYS A 21 -30.97 3.27 -0.25
C CYS A 21 -30.46 4.43 -1.11
N PHE A 22 -30.16 4.13 -2.37
CA PHE A 22 -29.81 5.14 -3.37
C PHE A 22 -31.07 5.59 -4.12
N GLN A 23 -31.20 6.89 -4.39
CA GLN A 23 -32.35 7.43 -5.13
C GLN A 23 -32.35 7.09 -6.63
N SER A 24 -31.21 6.64 -7.16
CA SER A 24 -31.02 6.26 -8.56
C SER A 24 -30.41 4.86 -8.65
N PRO A 25 -30.67 4.09 -9.73
CA PRO A 25 -30.10 2.77 -9.93
C PRO A 25 -28.57 2.82 -9.86
N THR A 26 -27.98 1.93 -9.09
CA THR A 26 -26.52 1.81 -9.02
C THR A 26 -25.98 1.19 -10.30
N PRO A 27 -24.72 1.46 -10.70
CA PRO A 27 -24.16 0.89 -11.91
C PRO A 27 -24.19 -0.65 -11.97
N GLY A 28 -24.22 -1.33 -10.82
CA GLY A 28 -24.36 -2.80 -10.74
C GLY A 28 -25.79 -3.33 -10.92
N GLU A 29 -26.79 -2.45 -11.02
CA GLU A 29 -28.20 -2.76 -11.32
C GLU A 29 -28.54 -2.49 -12.81
N SER A 30 -27.62 -1.88 -13.55
CA SER A 30 -27.76 -1.67 -14.99
C SER A 30 -27.56 -2.98 -15.77
N PRO A 31 -28.36 -3.27 -16.81
CA PRO A 31 -28.20 -4.48 -17.61
C PRO A 31 -26.78 -4.59 -18.19
N GLY A 32 -26.11 -5.71 -17.94
CA GLY A 32 -24.78 -5.99 -18.47
C GLY A 32 -23.59 -5.48 -17.64
N ILE A 33 -23.83 -4.82 -16.50
CA ILE A 33 -22.77 -4.35 -15.60
C ILE A 33 -22.94 -5.03 -14.23
N VAL A 34 -21.98 -5.89 -13.88
CA VAL A 34 -21.91 -6.52 -12.54
C VAL A 34 -20.82 -5.79 -11.75
N SER A 35 -21.11 -5.46 -10.48
CA SER A 35 -20.33 -4.61 -9.56
C SER A 35 -18.83 -4.40 -9.90
N ASN A 36 -18.46 -3.14 -10.14
CA ASN A 36 -17.15 -2.71 -10.65
C ASN A 36 -16.10 -2.53 -9.52
N TYR A 37 -15.59 -3.62 -8.96
CA TYR A 37 -14.44 -3.60 -8.03
C TYR A 37 -13.08 -3.78 -8.73
N ASN A 38 -13.08 -3.80 -10.06
CA ASN A 38 -11.94 -4.12 -10.93
C ASN A 38 -10.80 -3.08 -10.89
N ASN A 39 -11.03 -1.94 -10.21
CA ASN A 39 -10.12 -0.78 -10.14
C ASN A 39 -9.56 -0.50 -8.74
N SER A 40 -9.82 -1.32 -7.73
CA SER A 40 -9.08 -1.15 -6.45
C SER A 40 -7.62 -1.57 -6.65
N ILE A 41 -6.67 -0.74 -6.20
CA ILE A 41 -5.22 -0.96 -6.42
C ILE A 41 -4.81 -2.35 -5.92
N LEU A 42 -5.31 -2.77 -4.77
CA LEU A 42 -5.01 -4.08 -4.20
C LEU A 42 -5.64 -5.23 -5.00
N ALA A 43 -6.83 -5.05 -5.60
CA ALA A 43 -7.41 -6.04 -6.50
C ALA A 43 -6.71 -6.07 -7.86
N ARG A 44 -6.21 -4.93 -8.35
CA ARG A 44 -5.38 -4.85 -9.55
C ARG A 44 -4.04 -5.55 -9.31
N VAL A 45 -3.34 -5.25 -8.23
CA VAL A 45 -2.10 -5.94 -7.83
C VAL A 45 -2.33 -7.43 -7.63
N TYR A 46 -3.40 -7.82 -6.92
CA TYR A 46 -3.73 -9.23 -6.70
C TYR A 46 -4.09 -9.94 -8.01
N ARG A 47 -4.91 -9.33 -8.88
CA ARG A 47 -5.29 -9.92 -10.18
C ARG A 47 -4.09 -10.03 -11.11
N ASP A 48 -3.30 -8.97 -11.24
CA ASP A 48 -2.11 -8.96 -12.09
C ASP A 48 -1.09 -10.00 -11.56
N PHE A 49 -0.99 -10.19 -10.24
CA PHE A 49 -0.22 -11.27 -9.63
C PHE A 49 -0.78 -12.67 -9.92
N GLN A 50 -2.11 -12.86 -9.82
CA GLN A 50 -2.74 -14.15 -10.14
C GLN A 50 -2.56 -14.51 -11.63
N GLU A 51 -2.77 -13.56 -12.53
CA GLU A 51 -2.79 -13.77 -13.98
C GLU A 51 -1.37 -13.94 -14.58
N LEU A 52 -0.38 -13.22 -14.07
CA LEU A 52 1.01 -13.33 -14.56
C LEU A 52 1.79 -14.51 -13.95
N LEU A 53 1.45 -14.96 -12.73
CA LEU A 53 2.33 -15.85 -11.96
C LEU A 53 1.67 -17.14 -11.47
N LEU A 54 0.37 -17.18 -11.17
CA LEU A 54 -0.28 -18.40 -10.67
C LEU A 54 -0.76 -19.34 -11.78
N ASP A 55 -1.16 -18.79 -12.94
CA ASP A 55 -1.58 -19.58 -14.11
C ASP A 55 -0.42 -19.91 -15.08
N ALA A 56 0.80 -19.46 -14.77
CA ALA A 56 1.97 -19.82 -15.56
C ALA A 56 2.37 -21.29 -15.28
N PRO A 57 2.52 -22.14 -16.32
CA PRO A 57 2.87 -23.54 -16.13
C PRO A 57 4.22 -23.65 -15.41
N GLU A 58 4.25 -24.52 -14.41
CA GLU A 58 5.38 -24.82 -13.52
C GLU A 58 6.67 -25.08 -14.33
N ARG A 59 7.46 -24.03 -14.56
CA ARG A 59 8.81 -24.19 -15.11
C ARG A 59 9.73 -24.52 -13.95
N GLN A 60 10.24 -25.75 -13.93
CA GLN A 60 11.12 -26.33 -12.91
C GLN A 60 12.34 -25.47 -12.50
N HIS A 61 12.65 -24.39 -13.21
CA HIS A 61 13.68 -23.42 -12.86
C HIS A 61 13.22 -22.28 -11.91
N LEU A 62 11.94 -22.21 -11.54
CA LEU A 62 11.38 -21.16 -10.68
C LEU A 62 10.91 -21.66 -9.29
N GLY A 63 11.37 -22.83 -8.82
CA GLY A 63 10.91 -23.42 -7.56
C GLY A 63 11.14 -22.54 -6.32
N GLN A 64 12.28 -21.84 -6.23
CA GLN A 64 12.54 -20.86 -5.18
C GLN A 64 11.58 -19.67 -5.27
N VAL A 65 11.39 -19.11 -6.48
CA VAL A 65 10.45 -18.01 -6.72
C VAL A 65 9.03 -18.41 -6.32
N TRP A 66 8.57 -19.61 -6.67
CA TRP A 66 7.27 -20.13 -6.28
C TRP A 66 7.09 -20.27 -4.75
N THR A 67 8.16 -20.62 -4.04
CA THR A 67 8.15 -20.72 -2.58
C THR A 67 8.01 -19.33 -1.95
N GLU A 68 8.74 -18.33 -2.46
CA GLU A 68 8.65 -16.93 -2.03
C GLU A 68 7.29 -16.29 -2.38
N LEU A 69 6.68 -16.68 -3.51
CA LEU A 69 5.34 -16.20 -3.86
C LEU A 69 4.25 -16.78 -2.95
N ARG A 70 4.43 -18.02 -2.49
CA ARG A 70 3.51 -18.66 -1.54
C ARG A 70 3.60 -18.03 -0.16
N THR A 71 4.80 -17.69 0.29
CA THR A 71 5.00 -16.93 1.54
C THR A 71 4.38 -15.53 1.43
N LEU A 72 4.47 -14.85 0.27
CA LEU A 72 3.74 -13.59 0.04
C LEU A 72 2.24 -13.76 0.26
N SER A 73 1.66 -14.76 -0.38
CA SER A 73 0.22 -15.00 -0.37
C SER A 73 -0.25 -15.29 1.06
N GLN A 74 0.52 -16.06 1.83
CA GLN A 74 0.25 -16.34 3.23
C GLN A 74 0.38 -15.10 4.12
N LEU A 75 1.39 -14.25 3.89
CA LEU A 75 1.56 -12.98 4.61
C LEU A 75 0.41 -12.03 4.32
N MET A 76 0.04 -11.86 3.05
CA MET A 76 -1.08 -11.01 2.64
C MET A 76 -2.40 -11.52 3.19
N ASN A 77 -2.60 -12.84 3.22
CA ASN A 77 -3.80 -13.44 3.82
C ASN A 77 -3.82 -13.25 5.35
N THR A 78 -2.66 -13.36 6.00
CA THR A 78 -2.52 -13.11 7.45
C THR A 78 -2.77 -11.64 7.77
N LEU A 79 -2.22 -10.71 6.98
CA LEU A 79 -2.46 -9.28 7.12
C LEU A 79 -3.95 -8.94 6.99
N ARG A 80 -4.64 -9.59 6.05
CA ARG A 80 -6.07 -9.37 5.80
C ARG A 80 -6.98 -9.96 6.88
N MET A 81 -6.66 -11.16 7.38
CA MET A 81 -7.51 -11.89 8.32
C MET A 81 -7.19 -11.58 9.78
N HIS A 82 -5.91 -11.29 10.07
CA HIS A 82 -5.37 -11.09 11.42
C HIS A 82 -4.33 -9.96 11.45
N PRO A 83 -4.71 -8.71 11.13
CA PRO A 83 -3.79 -7.56 11.11
C PRO A 83 -3.07 -7.37 12.46
N GLU A 84 -3.69 -7.76 13.57
CA GLU A 84 -3.12 -7.73 14.92
C GLU A 84 -1.83 -8.55 15.07
N ARG A 85 -1.61 -9.58 14.25
CA ARG A 85 -0.38 -10.40 14.30
C ARG A 85 0.84 -9.68 13.72
N ILE A 86 0.61 -8.67 12.90
CA ILE A 86 1.65 -7.88 12.21
C ILE A 86 1.68 -6.46 12.80
N ALA A 87 0.68 -6.08 13.59
CA ALA A 87 0.61 -4.78 14.25
C ALA A 87 1.88 -4.46 15.04
N GLY A 88 2.48 -3.30 14.76
CA GLY A 88 3.72 -2.86 15.40
C GLY A 88 5.01 -3.49 14.84
N ARG A 89 4.94 -4.48 13.94
CA ARG A 89 6.06 -4.89 13.09
C ARG A 89 6.08 -3.99 11.86
N GLY A 90 6.72 -2.85 12.00
CA GLY A 90 6.88 -1.91 10.90
C GLY A 90 7.88 -2.42 9.87
N ILE A 91 7.64 -2.07 8.61
CA ILE A 91 8.56 -2.35 7.49
C ILE A 91 9.37 -1.09 7.24
N ARG A 92 10.68 -1.14 7.48
CA ARG A 92 11.54 0.03 7.24
C ARG A 92 11.60 0.33 5.74
N ILE A 93 11.35 1.57 5.36
CA ILE A 93 11.34 1.99 3.94
C ILE A 93 12.67 1.67 3.27
N ARG A 94 13.80 2.00 3.90
CA ARG A 94 15.14 1.69 3.36
C ARG A 94 15.33 0.23 2.98
N ASP A 95 14.76 -0.69 3.75
CA ASP A 95 15.02 -2.13 3.59
C ASP A 95 14.26 -2.70 2.38
N ILE A 96 13.28 -1.96 1.84
CA ILE A 96 12.50 -2.33 0.66
C ILE A 96 12.84 -1.49 -0.59
N LEU A 97 13.81 -0.58 -0.52
CA LEU A 97 14.28 0.16 -1.69
C LEU A 97 15.28 -0.67 -2.50
N LYS A 98 15.36 -0.42 -3.81
CA LYS A 98 16.43 -0.94 -4.70
C LYS A 98 17.81 -0.49 -4.20
N ASP A 99 18.86 -1.25 -4.49
CA ASP A 99 20.22 -0.92 -4.05
C ASP A 99 20.73 0.39 -4.67
N GLU A 100 20.38 0.63 -5.95
CA GLU A 100 20.66 1.86 -6.70
C GLU A 100 19.41 2.75 -6.77
N GLU A 101 18.80 3.04 -5.62
CA GLU A 101 17.62 3.90 -5.54
C GLU A 101 17.93 5.37 -5.84
N THR A 102 16.99 6.04 -6.51
CA THR A 102 17.07 7.46 -6.88
C THR A 102 16.16 8.36 -6.04
N LEU A 103 15.37 7.77 -5.13
CA LEU A 103 14.46 8.45 -4.21
C LEU A 103 15.19 9.42 -3.28
N THR A 104 16.25 9.01 -2.59
CA THR A 104 16.96 9.87 -1.63
C THR A 104 17.50 11.12 -2.33
N LEU A 105 18.14 10.94 -3.50
CA LEU A 105 18.65 12.04 -4.30
C LEU A 105 17.52 12.96 -4.80
N PHE A 106 16.42 12.38 -5.28
CA PHE A 106 15.24 13.13 -5.73
C PHE A 106 14.62 13.96 -4.61
N LEU A 107 14.48 13.41 -3.40
CA LEU A 107 13.92 14.13 -2.25
C LEU A 107 14.78 15.34 -1.86
N VAL A 108 16.10 15.23 -1.94
CA VAL A 108 17.01 16.35 -1.64
C VAL A 108 17.04 17.36 -2.78
N LYS A 109 17.24 16.91 -4.03
CA LYS A 109 17.53 17.80 -5.17
C LYS A 109 16.29 18.38 -5.84
N ASN A 110 15.21 17.61 -5.94
CA ASN A 110 14.02 18.00 -6.70
C ASN A 110 12.90 18.51 -5.79
N ILE A 111 12.70 17.86 -4.64
CA ILE A 111 11.70 18.30 -3.66
C ILE A 111 12.27 19.38 -2.74
N GLY A 112 13.59 19.38 -2.50
CA GLY A 112 14.24 20.37 -1.64
C GLY A 112 14.13 20.04 -0.15
N LEU A 113 13.97 18.76 0.21
CA LEU A 113 13.99 18.35 1.61
C LEU A 113 15.42 18.35 2.16
N SER A 114 15.59 18.76 3.42
CA SER A 114 16.88 18.64 4.11
C SER A 114 17.31 17.18 4.29
N ASP A 115 18.62 16.91 4.30
CA ASP A 115 19.17 15.57 4.53
C ASP A 115 18.63 14.91 5.81
N SER A 116 18.40 15.70 6.87
CA SER A 116 17.81 15.21 8.12
C SER A 116 16.38 14.69 7.96
N VAL A 117 15.56 15.37 7.15
CA VAL A 117 14.18 14.94 6.87
C VAL A 117 14.19 13.71 5.96
N VAL A 118 15.06 13.67 4.95
CA VAL A 118 15.18 12.52 4.06
C VAL A 118 15.64 11.28 4.84
N TYR A 119 16.66 11.43 5.67
CA TYR A 119 17.11 10.37 6.58
C TYR A 119 15.97 9.88 7.47
N LEU A 120 15.18 10.80 8.04
CA LEU A 120 14.04 10.46 8.88
C LEU A 120 12.98 9.66 8.12
N LEU A 121 12.64 10.06 6.90
CA LEU A 121 11.63 9.38 6.07
C LEU A 121 12.12 7.99 5.65
N VAL A 122 13.32 7.88 5.11
CA VAL A 122 13.86 6.59 4.61
C VAL A 122 14.08 5.59 5.75
N ASN A 123 14.40 6.05 6.96
CA ASN A 123 14.54 5.18 8.14
C ASN A 123 13.23 4.99 8.93
N SER A 124 12.14 5.61 8.51
CA SER A 124 10.82 5.34 9.09
C SER A 124 10.31 3.96 8.69
N GLN A 125 9.43 3.39 9.52
CA GLN A 125 8.82 2.10 9.25
C GLN A 125 7.35 2.27 8.91
N VAL A 126 6.88 1.68 7.82
CA VAL A 126 5.47 1.66 7.44
C VAL A 126 4.74 0.62 8.28
N ARG A 127 3.55 0.96 8.77
CA ARG A 127 2.63 0.06 9.48
C ARG A 127 1.73 -0.68 8.48
N PRO A 128 2.10 -1.89 8.01
CA PRO A 128 1.32 -2.61 7.00
C PRO A 128 -0.11 -2.90 7.48
N GLU A 129 -0.33 -3.01 8.79
CA GLU A 129 -1.65 -3.24 9.39
C GLU A 129 -2.67 -2.16 9.02
N GLN A 130 -2.22 -0.92 8.76
CA GLN A 130 -3.11 0.17 8.35
C GLN A 130 -3.60 0.04 6.89
N PHE A 131 -2.96 -0.83 6.11
CA PHE A 131 -3.25 -1.08 4.69
C PHE A 131 -3.92 -2.43 4.45
N ALA A 132 -4.21 -3.20 5.52
CA ALA A 132 -4.81 -4.53 5.46
C ALA A 132 -6.14 -4.59 4.68
N HIS A 133 -6.89 -3.48 4.69
CA HIS A 133 -8.19 -3.35 4.04
C HIS A 133 -8.14 -2.46 2.77
N GLY A 134 -6.94 -2.16 2.27
CA GLY A 134 -6.70 -1.27 1.14
C GLY A 134 -6.08 0.06 1.54
N VAL A 135 -5.81 0.92 0.54
CA VAL A 135 -5.35 2.29 0.78
C VAL A 135 -6.52 3.09 1.36
N PRO A 136 -6.36 3.72 2.53
CA PRO A 136 -7.42 4.53 3.11
C PRO A 136 -7.76 5.70 2.19
N ASP A 137 -9.05 6.05 2.13
CA ASP A 137 -9.57 7.20 1.34
C ASP A 137 -9.17 8.52 2.00
N LEU A 138 -7.87 8.82 1.94
CA LEU A 138 -7.23 9.99 2.53
C LEU A 138 -6.36 10.63 1.46
N VAL A 139 -6.46 11.96 1.32
CA VAL A 139 -5.55 12.71 0.46
C VAL A 139 -4.19 12.75 1.14
N LEU A 140 -3.10 12.50 0.38
CA LEU A 140 -1.72 12.59 0.87
C LEU A 140 -1.44 13.88 1.65
N LYS A 141 -2.07 14.97 1.23
CA LYS A 141 -1.97 16.27 1.87
C LYS A 141 -2.50 16.26 3.31
N ASP A 142 -3.62 15.59 3.55
CA ASP A 142 -4.24 15.48 4.87
C ASP A 142 -3.37 14.66 5.81
N ILE A 143 -2.76 13.59 5.29
CA ILE A 143 -1.78 12.77 6.01
C ILE A 143 -0.55 13.63 6.34
N ALA A 144 0.06 14.27 5.33
CA ALA A 144 1.26 15.09 5.48
C ALA A 144 1.10 16.26 6.47
N CYS A 145 -0.11 16.80 6.60
CA CYS A 145 -0.41 17.92 7.48
C CYS A 145 -0.88 17.53 8.90
N SER A 146 -1.01 16.23 9.18
CA SER A 146 -1.45 15.73 10.49
C SER A 146 -0.40 14.81 11.11
N GLU A 147 0.14 15.23 12.26
CA GLU A 147 1.10 14.43 13.03
C GLU A 147 0.50 13.09 13.45
N ALA A 148 -0.77 13.10 13.89
CA ALA A 148 -1.49 11.88 14.27
C ALA A 148 -1.68 10.92 13.10
N LEU A 149 -1.92 11.41 11.88
CA LEU A 149 -2.02 10.56 10.70
C LEU A 149 -0.65 10.04 10.25
N LEU A 150 0.39 10.89 10.28
CA LEU A 150 1.75 10.43 10.01
C LEU A 150 2.17 9.31 10.97
N GLU A 151 1.94 9.45 12.27
CA GLU A 151 2.27 8.43 13.27
C GLU A 151 1.35 7.19 13.22
N ARG A 152 0.15 7.35 12.66
CA ARG A 152 -0.76 6.23 12.38
C ARG A 152 -0.21 5.34 11.28
N PHE A 153 0.42 5.88 10.25
CA PHE A 153 0.95 5.11 9.11
C PHE A 153 2.44 4.79 9.20
N LEU A 154 3.21 5.65 9.88
CA LEU A 154 4.67 5.57 9.97
C LEU A 154 5.11 5.51 11.43
N ILE A 155 6.15 4.70 11.68
CA ILE A 155 6.89 4.65 12.93
C ILE A 155 8.21 5.38 12.69
N PHE A 156 8.38 6.54 13.34
CA PHE A 156 9.60 7.30 13.21
C PHE A 156 10.68 6.80 14.16
N PRO A 157 11.97 6.79 13.75
CA PRO A 157 13.08 6.40 14.62
C PRO A 157 13.35 7.41 15.73
N GLN A 158 12.86 8.65 15.60
CA GLN A 158 13.09 9.75 16.53
C GLN A 158 11.79 10.20 17.20
N ARG A 159 11.83 10.59 18.48
CA ARG A 159 10.65 11.05 19.24
C ARG A 159 9.92 12.25 18.64
N ARG A 160 10.64 13.12 17.92
CA ARG A 160 10.07 14.30 17.22
C ARG A 160 9.96 14.08 15.71
N GLY A 161 10.02 12.82 15.27
CA GLY A 161 9.98 12.48 13.85
C GLY A 161 8.66 12.89 13.19
N GLY A 162 7.52 12.58 13.80
CA GLY A 162 6.20 12.99 13.28
C GLY A 162 6.11 14.50 13.08
N GLN A 163 6.53 15.27 14.08
CA GLN A 163 6.56 16.72 14.03
C GLN A 163 7.49 17.29 12.93
N MET A 164 8.69 16.73 12.79
CA MET A 164 9.66 17.15 11.76
C MET A 164 9.17 16.80 10.35
N ALA A 165 8.64 15.59 10.17
CA ALA A 165 8.05 15.15 8.92
C ALA A 165 6.84 16.03 8.55
N ARG A 166 5.94 16.31 9.50
CA ARG A 166 4.80 17.22 9.28
C ARG A 166 5.27 18.60 8.85
N GLY A 167 6.27 19.17 9.53
CA GLY A 167 6.81 20.50 9.22
C GLY A 167 7.35 20.61 7.79
N ALA A 168 7.96 19.55 7.27
CA ALA A 168 8.52 19.51 5.93
C ALA A 168 7.51 19.10 4.85
N LEU A 169 6.66 18.10 5.13
CA LEU A 169 5.72 17.55 4.16
C LEU A 169 4.48 18.44 4.00
N CYS A 170 4.00 19.06 5.08
CA CYS A 170 2.82 19.90 5.01
C CYS A 170 3.03 21.19 4.20
N SER A 171 4.27 21.68 4.06
CA SER A 171 4.56 22.82 3.17
C SER A 171 4.57 22.47 1.68
N LEU A 172 4.64 21.19 1.32
CA LEU A 172 4.72 20.77 -0.09
C LEU A 172 3.38 20.90 -0.80
N SER A 173 3.40 21.13 -2.11
CA SER A 173 2.18 21.11 -2.92
C SER A 173 1.65 19.68 -3.09
N GLN A 174 0.36 19.54 -3.42
CA GLN A 174 -0.22 18.22 -3.70
C GLN A 174 0.51 17.50 -4.85
N GLY A 175 0.91 18.23 -5.90
CA GLY A 175 1.69 17.67 -7.00
C GLY A 175 3.07 17.19 -6.58
N ALA A 176 3.76 17.90 -5.67
CA ALA A 176 5.04 17.46 -5.13
C ALA A 176 4.89 16.19 -4.27
N LEU A 177 3.84 16.10 -3.46
CA LEU A 177 3.52 14.89 -2.69
C LEU A 177 3.19 13.69 -3.61
N GLN A 178 2.47 13.92 -4.71
CA GLN A 178 2.20 12.89 -5.71
C GLN A 178 3.50 12.39 -6.36
N TRP A 179 4.39 13.29 -6.77
CA TRP A 179 5.68 12.90 -7.35
C TRP A 179 6.58 12.14 -6.36
N MET A 180 6.54 12.51 -5.09
CA MET A 180 7.23 11.75 -4.05
C MET A 180 6.68 10.33 -3.94
N GLU A 181 5.35 10.17 -3.96
CA GLU A 181 4.70 8.86 -3.95
C GLU A 181 5.09 8.03 -5.19
N ASP A 182 4.99 8.60 -6.39
CA ASP A 182 5.34 7.92 -7.64
C ASP A 182 6.81 7.49 -7.68
N THR A 183 7.71 8.36 -7.20
CA THR A 183 9.15 8.08 -7.13
C THR A 183 9.45 7.01 -6.09
N LEU A 184 8.75 7.01 -4.96
CA LEU A 184 8.86 5.95 -3.96
C LEU A 184 8.46 4.61 -4.60
N TYR A 185 7.29 4.52 -5.24
CA TYR A 185 6.85 3.28 -5.89
C TYR A 185 7.81 2.80 -6.98
N ALA A 186 8.40 3.70 -7.76
CA ALA A 186 9.38 3.33 -8.78
C ALA A 186 10.68 2.74 -8.20
N ASN A 187 11.03 3.09 -6.96
CA ASN A 187 12.25 2.68 -6.28
C ASN A 187 12.07 1.52 -5.29
N VAL A 188 10.83 1.11 -5.00
CA VAL A 188 10.55 -0.07 -4.17
C VAL A 188 10.84 -1.36 -4.94
N ASP A 189 11.50 -2.29 -4.25
CA ASP A 189 11.68 -3.68 -4.66
C ASP A 189 10.81 -4.57 -3.76
N PHE A 190 9.68 -5.01 -4.31
CA PHE A 190 8.73 -5.87 -3.58
C PHE A 190 9.32 -7.24 -3.22
N PHE A 191 10.38 -7.70 -3.90
CA PHE A 191 11.03 -8.96 -3.52
C PHE A 191 11.79 -8.84 -2.20
N LYS A 192 12.24 -7.64 -1.82
CA LYS A 192 12.88 -7.42 -0.52
C LYS A 192 11.91 -7.61 0.65
N LEU A 193 10.60 -7.47 0.43
CA LEU A 193 9.58 -7.77 1.45
C LEU A 193 9.61 -9.24 1.91
N PHE A 194 10.15 -10.16 1.10
CA PHE A 194 10.30 -11.57 1.48
C PHE A 194 11.37 -11.82 2.53
N HIS A 195 12.28 -10.87 2.69
CA HIS A 195 13.44 -10.99 3.56
C HIS A 195 13.32 -10.15 4.84
N VAL A 196 12.17 -9.50 5.07
CA VAL A 196 11.88 -8.64 6.24
C VAL A 196 11.19 -9.43 7.36
#